data_AF-A0A451CZ58-F1
#
_entry.id   AF-A0A451CZ58-F1
#
_cell.length_a   1.000
_cell.length_b   1.000
_cell.length_c   1.000
_cell.angle_alpha   90.00
_cell.angle_beta   90.00
_cell.angle_gamma   90.00
#
_symmetry.space_group_name_H-M   'P 1'
#
loop_
_entity.id
_entity.type
_entity.pdbx_description
1 polymer ?
#
loop_
_entity_poly.entity_id
_entity_poly.type
_entity_poly.pdbx_seq_one_letter_code
_entity_poly.pdbx_strand_id
1 'polypeptide(L)'
;MSLRRNQILDHMGIIPYTTRHYHVFQGEMAISLPVITQLVIVSHKIILQNDTLLMDVLRAMNLNIGQVQMLSPRQIKMLPKDIFYNKWYLGIQIPSESTGINITSSVLEELANDREEKKELWKQIYVSNLDIFYNIQ
;
A
#
# COMPACT_ATOMS: atom_id res chain seq x y z
N MET A 1 -27.96 1.74 11.20
CA MET A 1 -28.11 0.71 12.26
C MET A 1 -28.42 1.38 13.59
N SER A 2 -29.31 0.78 14.37
CA SER A 2 -30.38 1.41 15.17
C SER A 2 -29.98 2.31 16.35
N LEU A 3 -30.53 3.54 16.35
CA LEU A 3 -30.56 4.52 17.46
C LEU A 3 -30.95 3.89 18.81
N ARG A 4 -31.88 2.93 18.78
CA ARG A 4 -32.38 2.17 19.96
C ARG A 4 -31.27 1.45 20.73
N ARG A 5 -30.27 0.90 20.03
CA ARG A 5 -29.16 0.17 20.66
C ARG A 5 -28.29 1.12 21.47
N ASN A 6 -28.02 2.31 20.93
CA ASN A 6 -27.16 3.29 21.59
C ASN A 6 -27.85 3.88 22.83
N GLN A 7 -29.17 4.06 22.79
CA GLN A 7 -29.96 4.53 23.95
C GLN A 7 -29.92 3.54 25.12
N ILE A 8 -29.97 2.23 24.84
CA ILE A 8 -29.89 1.20 25.89
C ILE A 8 -28.50 1.20 26.54
N LEU A 9 -27.44 1.33 25.74
CA LEU A 9 -26.06 1.39 26.26
C LEU A 9 -25.83 2.62 27.16
N ASP A 10 -26.36 3.77 26.75
CA ASP A 10 -26.26 5.03 27.50
C ASP A 10 -26.96 4.93 28.88
N HIS A 11 -28.16 4.34 28.94
CA HIS A 11 -28.87 4.09 30.20
C HIS A 11 -28.16 3.11 31.15
N MET A 12 -27.25 2.27 30.64
CA MET A 12 -26.44 1.37 31.45
C MET A 12 -25.11 2.00 31.91
N GLY A 13 -24.88 3.28 31.61
CA GLY A 13 -23.61 3.96 31.86
C GLY A 13 -22.47 3.42 30.99
N ILE A 14 -22.79 2.68 29.93
CA ILE A 14 -21.81 2.12 29.00
C ILE A 14 -21.57 3.14 27.91
N ILE A 15 -20.43 3.83 27.99
CA ILE A 15 -19.98 4.74 26.95
C ILE A 15 -19.45 3.89 25.78
N PRO A 16 -20.10 3.89 24.60
CA PRO A 16 -19.58 3.14 23.46
C PRO A 16 -18.28 3.79 22.98
N TYR A 17 -17.14 3.14 23.24
CA TYR A 17 -15.85 3.51 22.66
C TYR A 17 -15.86 3.18 21.17
N THR A 18 -16.08 4.19 20.32
CA THR A 18 -15.80 4.05 18.90
C THR A 18 -14.30 4.21 18.72
N THR A 19 -13.58 3.16 18.28
CA THR A 19 -12.16 3.23 17.95
C THR A 19 -11.96 4.20 16.79
N ARG A 20 -11.74 5.48 17.10
CA ARG A 20 -11.48 6.53 16.12
C ARG A 20 -9.97 6.63 15.95
N HIS A 21 -9.49 5.84 15.00
CA HIS A 21 -8.14 5.85 14.45
C HIS A 21 -7.07 5.09 15.25
N TYR A 22 -6.43 4.15 14.55
CA TYR A 22 -5.38 3.28 15.05
C TYR A 22 -4.11 4.03 15.51
N HIS A 23 -3.89 5.28 15.06
CA HIS A 23 -2.68 6.04 15.39
C HIS A 23 -2.61 6.58 16.82
N VAL A 24 -3.71 6.57 17.59
CA VAL A 24 -3.75 7.12 18.97
C VAL A 24 -3.20 6.11 19.99
N PHE A 25 -3.04 4.84 19.61
CA PHE A 25 -2.40 3.82 20.44
C PHE A 25 -0.87 3.89 20.26
N GLN A 26 -0.17 4.72 21.04
CA GLN A 26 1.31 4.71 21.14
C GLN A 26 1.85 3.45 21.87
N GLY A 27 1.25 2.28 21.65
CA GLY A 27 1.63 1.07 22.37
C GLY A 27 1.35 -0.23 21.65
N GLU A 28 0.32 -0.33 20.81
CA GLU A 28 -0.06 -1.63 20.22
C GLU A 28 -0.53 -1.50 18.77
N MET A 29 0.37 -1.89 17.85
CA MET A 29 0.15 -2.21 16.43
C MET A 29 0.03 -1.07 15.40
N ALA A 30 0.90 -0.07 15.44
CA ALA A 30 1.23 0.69 14.22
C ALA A 30 2.27 -0.09 13.40
N ILE A 31 2.08 -0.21 12.09
CA ILE A 31 3.06 -0.84 11.21
C ILE A 31 4.17 0.19 10.94
N SER A 32 5.32 0.01 11.57
CA SER A 32 6.52 0.78 11.24
C SER A 32 7.21 0.13 10.04
N LEU A 33 7.41 0.91 8.98
CA LEU A 33 8.23 0.46 7.86
C LEU A 33 9.71 0.64 8.18
N PRO A 34 10.58 -0.29 7.75
CA PRO A 34 12.01 -0.08 7.78
C PRO A 34 12.40 1.25 7.10
N VAL A 35 13.40 1.95 7.63
CA VAL A 35 13.87 3.23 7.07
C VAL A 35 14.36 3.08 5.63
N ILE A 36 14.84 1.89 5.27
CA ILE A 36 15.30 1.54 3.93
C ILE A 36 14.17 1.31 2.91
N THR A 37 12.90 1.27 3.34
CA THR A 37 11.77 1.02 2.46
C THR A 37 11.55 2.20 1.51
N GLN A 38 11.64 1.93 0.21
CA GLN A 38 11.44 2.92 -0.85
C GLN A 38 10.13 2.70 -1.61
N LEU A 39 9.58 1.48 -1.59
CA LEU A 39 8.33 1.14 -2.27
C LEU A 39 7.46 0.25 -1.38
N VAL A 40 6.16 0.53 -1.37
CA VAL A 40 5.14 -0.29 -0.71
C VAL A 40 4.25 -0.94 -1.76
N ILE A 41 4.27 -2.26 -1.83
CA ILE A 41 3.39 -3.02 -2.71
C ILE A 41 2.11 -3.36 -1.95
N VAL A 42 0.97 -3.02 -2.54
CA VAL A 42 -0.35 -3.26 -1.97
C VAL A 42 -1.08 -4.31 -2.77
N SER A 43 -1.40 -5.44 -2.14
CA SER A 43 -2.15 -6.53 -2.79
C SER A 43 -3.09 -7.24 -1.83
N HIS A 44 -4.21 -7.76 -2.35
CA HIS A 44 -5.05 -8.70 -1.61
C HIS A 44 -4.44 -10.11 -1.57
N LYS A 45 -3.61 -10.45 -2.57
CA LYS A 45 -2.96 -11.76 -2.66
C LYS A 45 -1.59 -11.72 -1.99
N ILE A 46 -1.20 -12.85 -1.41
CA ILE A 46 0.19 -13.04 -0.96
C ILE A 46 1.05 -13.24 -2.20
N ILE A 47 2.10 -12.45 -2.30
CA ILE A 47 3.07 -12.53 -3.39
C ILE A 47 4.32 -13.19 -2.86
N LEU A 48 4.83 -14.19 -3.58
CA LEU A 48 6.10 -14.81 -3.25
C LEU A 48 7.24 -13.85 -3.55
N GLN A 49 8.17 -13.68 -2.62
CA GLN A 49 9.32 -12.78 -2.80
C GLN A 49 10.22 -13.20 -3.97
N ASN A 50 10.14 -14.46 -4.39
CA ASN A 50 10.91 -15.02 -5.50
C ASN A 50 10.14 -15.06 -6.82
N ASP A 51 9.00 -14.37 -6.92
CA ASP A 51 8.28 -14.24 -8.19
C ASP A 51 9.15 -13.51 -9.22
N THR A 52 9.35 -14.12 -10.40
CA THR A 52 10.26 -13.60 -11.42
C THR A 52 9.78 -12.28 -12.01
N LEU A 53 8.48 -12.13 -12.26
CA LEU A 53 7.91 -10.91 -12.84
C LEU A 53 8.04 -9.76 -11.84
N LEU A 54 7.74 -10.02 -10.57
CA LEU A 54 7.97 -9.05 -9.50
C LEU A 54 9.43 -8.58 -9.49
N MET A 55 10.38 -9.51 -9.47
CA MET A 55 11.80 -9.19 -9.42
C MET A 55 12.27 -8.39 -10.63
N ASP A 56 11.75 -8.71 -11.82
CA ASP A 56 12.05 -7.96 -13.05
C ASP A 56 11.52 -6.52 -12.97
N VAL A 57 10.28 -6.32 -12.50
CA VAL A 57 9.69 -4.99 -12.32
C VAL A 57 10.45 -4.17 -11.28
N LEU A 58 10.80 -4.78 -10.14
CA LEU A 58 11.62 -4.12 -9.11
C LEU A 58 12.99 -3.73 -9.63
N ARG A 59 13.64 -4.61 -10.40
CA ARG A 59 14.93 -4.33 -11.02
C ARG A 59 14.85 -3.18 -12.01
N ALA A 60 13.75 -3.09 -12.75
CA ALA A 60 13.53 -2.01 -13.69
C ALA A 60 13.37 -0.64 -12.97
N MET A 61 12.77 -0.64 -11.78
CA MET A 61 12.75 0.51 -10.85
C MET A 61 14.08 0.71 -10.06
N ASN A 62 15.10 -0.11 -10.30
CA ASN A 62 16.37 -0.13 -9.55
C ASN A 62 16.18 -0.35 -8.03
N LEU A 63 15.20 -1.17 -7.66
CA LEU A 63 14.89 -1.52 -6.27
C LEU A 63 15.28 -2.96 -5.96
N ASN A 64 15.78 -3.19 -4.75
CA ASN A 64 15.97 -4.53 -4.19
C ASN A 64 14.72 -4.94 -3.40
N ILE A 65 14.40 -6.24 -3.34
CA ILE A 65 13.30 -6.77 -2.53
C ILE A 65 13.39 -6.34 -1.05
N GLY A 66 14.60 -6.16 -0.50
CA GLY A 66 14.78 -5.65 0.87
C GLY A 66 14.37 -4.18 1.07
N GLN A 67 14.24 -3.41 0.00
CA GLN A 67 13.74 -2.02 0.00
C GLN A 67 12.22 -1.96 -0.24
N VAL A 68 11.56 -3.11 -0.35
CA VAL A 68 10.14 -3.22 -0.70
C VAL A 68 9.38 -3.82 0.46
N GLN A 69 8.29 -3.18 0.86
CA GLN A 69 7.35 -3.78 1.81
C GLN A 69 6.07 -4.20 1.10
N MET A 70 5.69 -5.46 1.26
CA MET A 70 4.37 -5.95 0.84
C MET A 70 3.37 -5.76 1.98
N LEU A 71 2.24 -5.13 1.70
CA LEU A 71 1.15 -4.90 2.65
C LEU A 71 -0.19 -5.23 2.00
N SER A 72 -1.15 -5.67 2.82
CA SER A 72 -2.55 -5.72 2.42
C SER A 72 -3.20 -4.32 2.46
N PRO A 73 -4.31 -4.09 1.74
CA PRO A 73 -5.06 -2.83 1.83
C PRO A 73 -5.49 -2.46 3.26
N ARG A 74 -5.68 -3.46 4.13
CA ARG A 74 -5.99 -3.24 5.54
C ARG A 74 -4.78 -2.66 6.29
N GLN A 75 -3.59 -3.17 6.01
CA GLN A 75 -2.33 -2.75 6.64
C GLN A 75 -1.89 -1.35 6.20
N ILE A 76 -2.16 -0.97 4.94
CA ILE A 76 -1.92 0.41 4.46
C ILE A 76 -2.60 1.45 5.34
N LYS A 77 -3.84 1.19 5.79
CA LYS A 77 -4.60 2.09 6.66
C LYS A 77 -3.98 2.26 8.06
N MET A 78 -3.03 1.40 8.42
CA MET A 78 -2.31 1.41 9.70
C MET A 78 -0.96 2.12 9.59
N LEU A 79 -0.54 2.56 8.39
CA LEU A 79 0.66 3.35 8.22
C LEU A 79 0.45 4.79 8.74
N PRO A 80 1.53 5.43 9.23
CA PRO A 80 1.50 6.86 9.56
C PRO A 80 1.09 7.69 8.33
N LYS A 81 0.15 8.62 8.51
CA LYS A 81 -0.34 9.48 7.41
C LYS A 81 0.67 10.55 6.98
N ASP A 82 1.63 10.85 7.85
CA ASP A 82 2.58 11.95 7.68
C ASP A 82 3.77 11.58 6.78
N ILE A 83 3.89 10.31 6.40
CA ILE A 83 5.00 9.82 5.58
C ILE A 83 4.51 9.50 4.16
N PHE A 84 5.18 10.10 3.19
CA PHE A 84 4.92 9.91 1.77
C PHE A 84 5.72 8.69 1.27
N TYR A 85 5.05 7.54 1.20
CA TYR A 85 5.62 6.34 0.59
C TYR A 85 5.19 6.21 -0.87
N ASN A 86 6.12 5.79 -1.73
CA ASN A 86 5.76 5.34 -3.08
C ASN A 86 5.00 4.02 -2.97
N LYS A 87 3.91 3.89 -3.72
CA LYS A 87 3.02 2.72 -3.62
C LYS A 87 2.73 2.13 -4.99
N TRP A 88 2.76 0.82 -5.07
CA TRP A 88 2.29 0.06 -6.21
C TRP A 88 1.09 -0.79 -5.81
N TYR A 89 -0.07 -0.51 -6.39
CA TYR A 89 -1.31 -1.22 -6.15
C TYR A 89 -1.50 -2.31 -7.20
N LEU A 90 -1.59 -3.57 -6.75
CA LEU A 90 -1.76 -4.76 -7.58
C LEU A 90 -3.20 -5.27 -7.52
N GLY A 91 -3.93 -5.15 -8.61
CA GLY A 91 -5.34 -5.53 -8.73
C GLY A 91 -6.26 -4.66 -7.86
N ILE A 92 -5.81 -3.47 -7.46
CA ILE A 92 -6.50 -2.59 -6.51
C ILE A 92 -6.52 -1.17 -7.08
N GLN A 93 -7.68 -0.52 -6.95
CA GLN A 93 -7.83 0.89 -7.30
C GLN A 93 -7.15 1.77 -6.25
N ILE A 94 -6.50 2.84 -6.70
CA ILE A 94 -5.82 3.80 -5.81
C ILE A 94 -6.87 4.46 -4.90
N PRO A 95 -6.72 4.36 -3.56
CA PRO A 95 -7.57 5.11 -2.65
C PRO A 95 -7.39 6.62 -2.86
N SER A 96 -8.48 7.40 -2.81
CA SER A 96 -8.45 8.86 -3.01
C SER A 96 -7.57 9.60 -2.00
N GLU A 97 -7.31 8.98 -0.85
CA GLU A 97 -6.50 9.50 0.25
C GLU A 97 -5.05 8.95 0.23
N SER A 98 -4.64 8.31 -0.87
CA SER A 98 -3.27 7.85 -1.04
C SER A 98 -2.31 9.00 -1.32
N THR A 99 -1.35 9.18 -0.41
CA THR A 99 -0.26 10.14 -0.54
C THR A 99 0.93 9.57 -1.33
N GLY A 100 1.81 10.44 -1.83
CA GLY A 100 3.03 10.05 -2.54
C GLY A 100 2.78 9.62 -3.98
N ILE A 101 3.79 9.03 -4.60
CA ILE A 101 3.68 8.50 -5.96
C ILE A 101 2.93 7.17 -5.90
N ASN A 102 1.90 7.03 -6.73
CA ASN A 102 1.08 5.82 -6.79
C ASN A 102 1.05 5.30 -8.22
N ILE A 103 1.36 4.01 -8.39
CA ILE A 103 1.20 3.29 -9.66
C ILE A 103 0.25 2.11 -9.46
N THR A 104 -0.40 1.68 -10.54
CA THR A 104 -1.36 0.56 -10.54
C THR A 104 -1.09 -0.41 -11.67
N SER A 105 -1.37 -1.68 -11.40
CA SER A 105 -1.58 -2.69 -12.43
C SER A 105 -2.58 -3.73 -11.93
N SER A 106 -2.96 -4.65 -12.79
CA SER A 106 -3.66 -5.88 -12.42
C SER A 106 -2.79 -6.76 -11.52
N VAL A 107 -3.37 -7.87 -11.04
CA VAL A 107 -2.62 -8.86 -10.27
C VAL A 107 -1.51 -9.47 -11.12
N LEU A 108 -0.45 -9.97 -10.48
CA LEU A 108 0.74 -10.44 -11.19
C LEU A 108 0.43 -11.54 -12.22
N GLU A 109 -0.54 -12.42 -11.95
CA GLU A 109 -0.88 -13.50 -12.88
C GLU A 109 -1.53 -12.98 -14.17
N GLU A 110 -2.31 -11.89 -14.08
CA GLU A 110 -2.93 -11.24 -15.23
C GLU A 110 -1.90 -10.39 -15.97
N LEU A 111 -1.14 -9.58 -15.22
CA LEU A 111 -0.06 -8.76 -15.74
C LEU A 111 0.98 -9.60 -16.49
N ALA A 112 1.27 -10.83 -16.03
CA ALA A 112 2.20 -11.72 -16.70
C ALA A 112 1.76 -12.09 -18.14
N ASN A 113 0.45 -12.17 -18.37
CA ASN A 113 -0.14 -12.59 -19.63
C ASN A 113 -0.53 -11.41 -20.55
N ASP A 114 -0.63 -10.19 -20.01
CA ASP A 114 -0.96 -8.99 -20.78
C ASP A 114 0.29 -8.17 -21.14
N ARG A 115 0.60 -8.09 -22.44
CA ARG A 115 1.74 -7.32 -22.94
C ARG A 115 1.48 -5.81 -22.95
N GLU A 116 0.27 -5.38 -23.23
CA GLU A 116 -0.07 -3.96 -23.27
C GLU A 116 -0.09 -3.38 -21.86
N GLU A 117 -0.60 -4.14 -20.89
CA GLU A 117 -0.59 -3.73 -19.49
C GLU A 117 0.84 -3.59 -18.94
N LYS A 118 1.78 -4.46 -19.32
CA LYS A 118 3.20 -4.30 -18.98
C LYS A 118 3.78 -2.99 -19.51
N LYS A 119 3.41 -2.58 -20.73
CA LYS A 119 3.86 -1.31 -21.31
C LYS A 119 3.25 -0.12 -20.58
N GLU A 120 1.97 -0.18 -20.25
CA GLU A 120 1.30 0.88 -19.47
C GLU A 120 1.88 0.99 -18.06
N LEU A 121 2.22 -0.13 -17.41
CA LEU A 121 2.96 -0.13 -16.16
C LEU A 121 4.32 0.55 -16.32
N TRP A 122 5.08 0.20 -17.36
CA TRP A 122 6.37 0.82 -17.64
C TRP A 122 6.26 2.33 -17.84
N LYS A 123 5.25 2.77 -18.59
CA LYS A 123 4.95 4.19 -18.79
C LYS A 123 4.60 4.89 -17.49
N GLN A 124 3.82 4.27 -16.61
CA GLN A 124 3.50 4.82 -15.28
C GLN A 124 4.77 5.00 -14.44
N ILE A 125 5.66 4.01 -14.43
CA ILE A 125 6.92 4.06 -13.69
C ILE A 125 7.79 5.23 -14.18
N TYR A 126 7.93 5.35 -15.51
CA TYR A 126 8.71 6.41 -16.13
C TYR A 126 8.14 7.81 -15.87
N VAL A 127 6.84 8.01 -16.12
CA VAL A 127 6.16 9.31 -15.91
C VAL A 127 6.22 9.75 -14.45
N SER A 128 6.19 8.79 -13.53
CA SER A 128 6.23 9.08 -12.10
C SER A 128 7.65 9.26 -11.56
N ASN A 129 8.69 9.15 -12.40
CA ASN A 129 10.10 9.17 -12.01
C ASN A 129 10.44 8.14 -10.92
N LEU A 130 9.74 7.00 -10.92
CA LEU A 130 10.11 5.85 -10.08
C LEU A 130 11.31 5.10 -10.65
N ASP A 131 11.66 5.35 -11.92
CA ASP A 131 12.93 4.97 -12.50
C ASP A 131 14.05 5.86 -11.90
N ILE A 132 14.75 5.34 -10.89
CA ILE A 132 15.78 6.08 -10.12
C ILE A 132 17.01 6.48 -10.97
N PHE A 133 17.09 6.07 -12.25
CA PHE A 133 18.18 6.45 -13.16
C PHE A 133 18.41 7.97 -13.29
N TYR A 134 17.44 8.81 -12.93
CA TYR A 134 17.54 10.27 -13.06
C TYR A 134 17.94 11.05 -11.79
N ASN A 135 18.12 10.40 -10.63
CA ASN A 135 18.45 11.12 -9.39
C ASN A 135 19.96 11.24 -9.11
N ILE A 136 20.79 11.12 -10.15
CA ILE A 136 22.22 11.43 -10.13
C ILE A 136 22.45 12.61 -11.10
N GLN A 137 22.09 13.81 -10.69
CA GLN A 137 22.64 15.07 -11.20
C GLN A 137 22.93 16.01 -10.04
#